data_AF-Q1AGS7-F1
#
_entry.id   AF-Q1AGS7-F1
#
_cell.length_a   1.000
_cell.length_b   1.000
_cell.length_c   1.000
_cell.angle_alpha   90.00
_cell.angle_beta   90.00
_cell.angle_gamma   90.00
#
_symmetry.space_group_name_H-M   'P 1'
#
loop_
_entity.id
_entity.type
_entity.pdbx_description
1 polymer ?
#
loop_
_entity_poly.entity_id
_entity_poly.type
_entity_poly.pdbx_seq_one_letter_code
_entity_poly.pdbx_strand_id
1 'polypeptide(L)'
;MVEWTATERTHIEAIWSKIDIDVCGPLALQRCLIVYPWTQRYFGSFGDLSTDAAIVGNPKVANHGVVALTGLRTALDHMDDIKATYATLSVLHSEKLHVDPDNFRLLCDCLTIVVAGKFGPTLRPEMQAAWQKYLSAVVSALGRQYH
;
A
#
# COMPACT_ATOMS: atom_id res chain seq x y z
N MET A 1 -3.46 -20.48 -2.70
CA MET A 1 -2.56 -19.82 -1.73
C MET A 1 -1.34 -19.34 -2.50
N VAL A 2 -0.64 -18.29 -2.07
CA VAL A 2 0.63 -17.92 -2.73
C VAL A 2 1.72 -18.73 -2.04
N GLU A 3 2.50 -19.48 -2.82
CA GLU A 3 3.65 -20.21 -2.29
C GLU A 3 4.84 -19.24 -2.17
N TRP A 4 5.49 -19.19 -1.01
CA TRP A 4 6.63 -18.32 -0.74
C TRP A 4 7.88 -19.14 -0.47
N THR A 5 8.96 -18.85 -1.20
CA THR A 5 10.27 -19.41 -0.89
C THR A 5 10.86 -18.74 0.35
N ALA A 6 11.80 -19.43 1.03
CA ALA A 6 12.51 -18.84 2.17
C ALA A 6 13.27 -17.55 1.78
N THR A 7 13.84 -17.50 0.57
CA THR A 7 14.53 -16.32 0.03
C THR A 7 13.57 -15.14 -0.16
N GLU A 8 12.39 -15.38 -0.72
CA GLU A 8 11.38 -14.32 -0.90
C GLU A 8 10.94 -13.74 0.45
N ARG A 9 10.66 -14.59 1.44
CA ARG A 9 10.30 -14.14 2.81
C ARG A 9 11.40 -13.28 3.41
N THR A 10 12.66 -13.74 3.32
CA THR A 10 13.83 -13.00 3.82
C THR A 10 13.97 -11.64 3.13
N HIS A 11 13.75 -11.55 1.81
CA HIS A 11 13.79 -10.28 1.09
C HIS A 11 12.67 -9.32 1.50
N ILE A 12 11.45 -9.83 1.67
CA ILE A 12 10.29 -9.03 2.08
C ILE A 12 10.49 -8.51 3.51
N GLU A 13 10.93 -9.35 4.45
CA GLU A 13 11.29 -8.96 5.82
C GLU A 13 12.43 -7.92 5.84
N ALA A 14 13.47 -8.12 5.01
CA ALA A 14 14.58 -7.17 4.89
C ALA A 14 14.13 -5.80 4.35
N ILE A 15 13.11 -5.76 3.49
CA ILE A 15 12.51 -4.50 3.04
C ILE A 15 11.72 -3.85 4.17
N TRP A 16 10.83 -4.60 4.82
CA TRP A 16 10.02 -4.07 5.93
C TRP A 16 10.85 -3.58 7.11
N SER A 17 11.97 -4.23 7.44
CA SER A 17 12.86 -3.80 8.53
C SER A 17 13.49 -2.41 8.32
N LYS A 18 13.47 -1.90 7.09
CA LYS A 18 13.98 -0.57 6.73
C LYS A 18 12.85 0.44 6.45
N ILE A 19 11.59 0.02 6.45
CA ILE A 19 10.45 0.90 6.25
C ILE A 19 10.08 1.54 7.60
N ASP A 20 10.23 2.86 7.68
CA ASP A 20 9.58 3.67 8.69
C ASP A 20 8.15 3.97 8.24
N ILE A 21 7.15 3.43 8.95
CA ILE A 21 5.74 3.55 8.58
C ILE A 21 5.26 5.00 8.68
N ASP A 22 5.73 5.74 9.69
CA ASP A 22 5.33 7.12 9.95
C ASP A 22 5.86 8.08 8.88
N VAL A 23 6.85 7.64 8.09
CA VAL A 23 7.40 8.40 6.97
C VAL A 23 6.91 7.86 5.62
N CYS A 24 7.03 6.56 5.39
CA CYS A 24 6.68 5.94 4.11
C CYS A 24 5.17 5.95 3.84
N GLY A 25 4.35 5.81 4.89
CA GLY A 25 2.89 5.78 4.78
C GLY A 25 2.33 7.09 4.22
N PRO A 26 2.61 8.24 4.86
CA PRO A 26 2.25 9.55 4.33
C PRO A 26 2.75 9.77 2.90
N LEU A 27 4.03 9.50 2.62
CA LEU A 27 4.62 9.72 1.29
C LEU A 27 3.94 8.89 0.19
N ALA A 28 3.58 7.64 0.48
CA ALA A 28 2.91 6.78 -0.49
C ALA A 28 1.49 7.27 -0.81
N LEU A 29 0.71 7.63 0.21
CA LEU A 29 -0.65 8.13 0.02
C LEU A 29 -0.66 9.52 -0.63
N GLN A 30 0.19 10.44 -0.18
CA GLN A 30 0.35 11.76 -0.80
C GLN A 30 0.69 11.63 -2.29
N ARG A 31 1.65 10.76 -2.64
CA ARG A 31 2.02 10.49 -4.04
C ARG A 31 0.83 9.93 -4.83
N CYS A 32 0.06 9.02 -4.26
CA CYS A 32 -1.13 8.46 -4.91
C CYS A 32 -2.17 9.55 -5.23
N LEU A 33 -2.47 10.42 -4.27
CA LEU A 33 -3.44 11.51 -4.43
C LEU A 33 -2.99 12.58 -5.43
N ILE A 34 -1.67 12.80 -5.57
CA ILE A 34 -1.09 13.77 -6.51
C ILE A 34 -1.00 13.18 -7.92
N VAL A 35 -0.43 11.98 -8.06
CA VAL A 35 -0.18 11.34 -9.37
C VAL A 35 -1.46 10.80 -10.00
N TYR A 36 -2.43 10.40 -9.18
CA TYR A 36 -3.71 9.85 -9.61
C TYR A 36 -4.87 10.67 -9.01
N PRO A 37 -5.12 11.91 -9.47
CA PRO A 37 -6.04 12.84 -8.81
C PRO A 37 -7.48 12.33 -8.64
N TRP A 38 -7.93 11.41 -9.49
CA TRP A 38 -9.26 10.80 -9.33
C TRP A 38 -9.43 10.03 -8.02
N THR A 39 -8.33 9.59 -7.39
CA THR A 39 -8.36 8.92 -6.08
C THR A 39 -8.78 9.85 -4.94
N GLN A 40 -8.66 11.18 -5.12
CA GLN A 40 -9.08 12.17 -4.12
C GLN A 40 -10.58 12.09 -3.80
N ARG A 41 -11.41 11.59 -4.73
CA ARG A 41 -12.87 11.43 -4.54
C ARG A 41 -13.25 10.59 -3.32
N TYR A 42 -12.38 9.67 -2.89
CA TYR A 42 -12.64 8.78 -1.76
C TYR A 42 -12.35 9.45 -0.39
N PHE A 43 -11.71 10.62 -0.41
CA PHE A 43 -11.21 11.31 0.78
C PHE A 43 -11.88 12.66 1.01
N GLY A 44 -13.13 12.85 0.59
CA GLY A 44 -13.84 14.13 0.71
C GLY A 44 -13.92 14.69 2.14
N SER A 45 -13.89 13.81 3.16
CA SER A 45 -13.88 14.21 4.57
C SER A 45 -12.51 14.73 5.07
N PHE A 46 -11.47 14.68 4.23
CA PHE A 46 -10.12 15.10 4.60
C PHE A 46 -9.91 16.62 4.47
N GLY A 47 -10.88 17.33 3.87
CA GLY A 47 -10.79 18.78 3.67
C GLY A 47 -10.09 19.10 2.35
N ASP A 48 -9.21 20.11 2.38
CA ASP A 48 -8.54 20.59 1.17
C ASP A 48 -7.50 19.58 0.65
N LEU A 49 -7.69 19.19 -0.62
CA LEU A 49 -6.79 18.35 -1.43
C LEU A 49 -6.54 18.99 -2.81
N SER A 50 -6.83 20.27 -2.98
CA SER A 50 -6.88 20.96 -4.28
C SER A 50 -5.53 21.20 -4.94
N THR A 51 -4.45 21.15 -4.17
CA THR A 51 -3.08 21.37 -4.63
C THR A 51 -2.12 20.37 -4.00
N ASP A 52 -0.96 20.16 -4.62
CA ASP A 52 0.11 19.32 -4.07
C ASP A 52 0.51 19.77 -2.65
N ALA A 53 0.60 21.08 -2.42
CA ALA A 53 0.90 21.65 -1.11
C ALA A 53 -0.21 21.34 -0.07
N ALA A 54 -1.48 21.45 -0.48
CA ALA A 54 -2.61 21.08 0.39
C ALA A 54 -2.56 19.58 0.75
N ILE A 55 -2.31 18.69 -0.22
CA ILE A 55 -2.20 17.24 0.01
C ILE A 55 -1.04 16.89 0.94
N VAL A 56 0.15 17.46 0.68
CA VAL A 56 1.35 17.21 1.49
C VAL A 56 1.19 17.74 2.91
N GLY A 57 0.56 18.90 3.08
CA GLY A 57 0.31 19.52 4.37
C GLY A 57 -0.90 18.96 5.15
N ASN A 58 -1.70 18.06 4.56
CA ASN A 58 -2.94 17.60 5.17
C ASN A 58 -2.68 16.53 6.26
N PRO A 59 -2.98 16.80 7.55
CA PRO A 59 -2.71 15.85 8.63
C PRO A 59 -3.57 14.59 8.55
N LYS A 60 -4.78 14.66 7.97
CA LYS A 60 -5.63 13.47 7.77
C LYS A 60 -5.06 12.56 6.69
N VAL A 61 -4.46 13.13 5.63
CA VAL A 61 -3.72 12.35 4.62
C VAL A 61 -2.53 11.66 5.27
N ALA A 62 -1.72 12.37 6.05
CA ALA A 62 -0.57 11.77 6.74
C ALA A 62 -1.01 10.61 7.66
N ASN A 63 -1.98 10.85 8.54
CA ASN A 63 -2.48 9.82 9.46
C ASN A 63 -3.07 8.61 8.72
N HIS A 64 -3.81 8.83 7.64
CA HIS A 64 -4.37 7.72 6.88
C HIS A 64 -3.30 6.94 6.10
N GLY A 65 -2.22 7.60 5.65
CA GLY A 65 -1.06 6.93 5.06
C GLY A 65 -0.43 5.93 6.04
N VAL A 66 -0.31 6.30 7.31
CA VAL A 66 0.15 5.40 8.39
C VAL A 66 -0.81 4.22 8.57
N VAL A 67 -2.13 4.48 8.61
CA VAL A 67 -3.15 3.42 8.72
C VAL A 67 -3.06 2.45 7.54
N ALA A 68 -2.99 2.95 6.31
CA ALA A 68 -2.94 2.13 5.10
C ALA A 68 -1.67 1.26 5.07
N LEU A 69 -0.51 1.84 5.38
CA LEU A 69 0.75 1.10 5.37
C LEU A 69 0.87 0.09 6.52
N THR A 70 0.32 0.40 7.69
CA THR A 70 0.17 -0.55 8.81
C THR A 70 -0.73 -1.71 8.42
N GLY A 71 -1.87 -1.41 7.78
CA GLY A 71 -2.76 -2.41 7.20
C GLY A 71 -1.99 -3.33 6.27
N LEU A 72 -1.26 -2.77 5.30
CA LEU A 72 -0.47 -3.52 4.31
C LEU A 72 0.64 -4.38 4.96
N ARG A 73 1.28 -3.92 6.04
CA ARG A 73 2.27 -4.69 6.82
C ARG A 73 1.68 -5.92 7.49
N THR A 74 0.38 -5.93 7.81
CA THR A 74 -0.28 -7.09 8.43
C THR A 74 -0.12 -8.37 7.59
N ALA A 75 -0.04 -8.25 6.27
CA ALA A 75 0.25 -9.39 5.39
C ALA A 75 1.64 -10.01 5.58
N LEU A 76 2.61 -9.31 6.19
CA LEU A 76 3.92 -9.88 6.54
C LEU A 76 3.78 -10.98 7.60
N ASP A 77 2.95 -10.73 8.61
CA ASP A 77 2.72 -11.68 9.72
C ASP A 77 1.79 -12.84 9.28
N HIS A 78 1.10 -12.67 8.16
CA HIS A 78 0.12 -13.62 7.62
C HIS A 78 0.38 -13.97 6.14
N MET A 79 1.65 -14.09 5.73
CA MET A 79 2.02 -14.27 4.31
C MET A 79 1.32 -15.45 3.63
N ASP A 80 1.08 -16.54 4.37
CA ASP A 80 0.44 -17.75 3.83
C ASP A 80 -1.10 -17.65 3.79
N ASP A 81 -1.69 -16.66 4.48
CA ASP A 81 -3.14 -16.48 4.57
C ASP A 81 -3.60 -15.03 4.34
N ILE A 82 -2.90 -14.32 3.45
CA ILE A 82 -3.19 -12.91 3.11
C ILE A 82 -4.66 -12.73 2.69
N LYS A 83 -5.22 -13.72 1.98
CA LYS A 83 -6.61 -13.65 1.49
C LYS A 83 -7.64 -13.68 2.61
N ALA A 84 -7.49 -14.52 3.62
CA ALA A 84 -8.42 -14.51 4.75
C ALA A 84 -8.18 -13.29 5.65
N THR A 85 -6.90 -12.94 5.85
CA THR A 85 -6.46 -11.78 6.65
C THR A 85 -7.14 -10.48 6.20
N TYR A 86 -7.25 -10.25 4.88
CA TYR A 86 -7.89 -9.05 4.33
C TYR A 86 -9.35 -9.23 3.91
N ALA A 87 -10.02 -10.34 4.25
CA ALA A 87 -11.41 -10.56 3.82
C ALA A 87 -12.34 -9.43 4.29
N THR A 88 -12.28 -9.06 5.58
CA THR A 88 -13.07 -7.95 6.13
C THR A 88 -12.73 -6.61 5.48
N LEU A 89 -11.44 -6.38 5.17
CA LEU A 89 -10.98 -5.15 4.55
C LEU A 89 -11.42 -5.05 3.08
N SER A 90 -11.45 -6.18 2.37
CA SER A 90 -11.99 -6.30 1.02
C SER A 90 -13.47 -5.92 0.99
N VAL A 91 -14.30 -6.48 1.89
CA VAL A 91 -15.73 -6.12 2.03
C VAL A 91 -15.90 -4.62 2.32
N LEU A 92 -15.10 -4.06 3.24
CA LEU A 92 -15.17 -2.64 3.55
C LEU A 92 -14.93 -1.77 2.31
N HIS A 93 -13.88 -2.07 1.53
CA HIS A 93 -13.52 -1.27 0.37
C HIS A 93 -14.50 -1.45 -0.80
N SER A 94 -15.06 -2.64 -1.00
CA SER A 94 -16.04 -2.89 -2.07
C SER A 94 -17.43 -2.37 -1.72
N GLU A 95 -18.01 -2.84 -0.61
CA GLU A 95 -19.44 -2.65 -0.31
C GLU A 95 -19.75 -1.31 0.35
N LYS A 96 -18.80 -0.71 1.08
CA LYS A 96 -19.04 0.54 1.80
C LYS A 96 -18.33 1.73 1.18
N LEU A 97 -17.05 1.57 0.82
CA LEU A 97 -16.25 2.67 0.28
C LEU A 97 -16.37 2.78 -1.25
N HIS A 98 -16.83 1.71 -1.92
CA HIS A 98 -16.94 1.61 -3.37
C HIS A 98 -15.66 2.07 -4.10
N VAL A 99 -14.50 1.69 -3.55
CA VAL A 99 -13.19 2.01 -4.13
C VAL A 99 -12.98 1.11 -5.32
N ASP A 100 -12.76 1.66 -6.51
CA ASP A 100 -12.38 0.85 -7.67
C ASP A 100 -11.10 0.05 -7.37
N PRO A 101 -11.11 -1.30 -7.53
CA PRO A 101 -10.03 -2.18 -7.10
C PRO A 101 -8.71 -1.92 -7.82
N ASP A 102 -8.71 -1.28 -9.00
CA ASP A 102 -7.47 -0.90 -9.68
C ASP A 102 -6.64 0.09 -8.85
N ASN A 103 -7.27 0.88 -7.98
CA ASN A 103 -6.57 1.86 -7.13
C ASN A 103 -5.70 1.20 -6.07
N PHE A 104 -5.94 -0.07 -5.69
CA PHE A 104 -5.06 -0.80 -4.78
C PHE A 104 -3.66 -0.97 -5.38
N ARG A 105 -3.61 -1.29 -6.68
CA ARG A 105 -2.34 -1.42 -7.42
C ARG A 105 -1.62 -0.08 -7.48
N LEU A 106 -2.33 1.02 -7.74
CA LEU A 106 -1.74 2.37 -7.80
C LEU A 106 -1.06 2.79 -6.49
N LEU A 107 -1.69 2.50 -5.35
CA LEU A 107 -1.08 2.75 -4.04
C LEU A 107 0.16 1.89 -3.82
N CYS A 108 0.11 0.62 -4.20
CA CYS A 108 1.25 -0.32 -4.12
C CYS A 108 2.44 0.12 -5.00
N ASP A 109 2.16 0.64 -6.20
CA ASP A 109 3.18 1.18 -7.11
C ASP A 109 3.81 2.45 -6.51
N CYS A 110 3.00 3.35 -5.93
CA CYS A 110 3.49 4.54 -5.22
C CYS A 110 4.37 4.16 -4.03
N LEU A 111 3.97 3.16 -3.25
CA LEU A 111 4.77 2.64 -2.13
C LEU A 111 6.11 2.08 -2.62
N THR A 112 6.11 1.32 -3.71
CA THR A 112 7.35 0.80 -4.30
C THR A 112 8.32 1.92 -4.69
N ILE A 113 7.80 3.00 -5.28
CA ILE A 113 8.62 4.18 -5.63
C ILE A 113 9.19 4.85 -4.37
N VAL A 114 8.40 4.95 -3.28
CA VAL A 114 8.88 5.50 -2.01
C VAL A 114 9.98 4.64 -1.39
N VAL A 115 9.81 3.31 -1.39
CA VAL A 115 10.82 2.35 -0.91
C VAL A 115 12.10 2.45 -1.74
N ALA A 116 12.00 2.45 -3.07
CA ALA A 116 13.14 2.60 -3.96
C ALA A 116 13.87 3.93 -3.75
N GLY A 117 13.13 5.04 -3.60
CA GLY A 117 13.70 6.36 -3.34
C GLY A 117 14.46 6.46 -2.02
N LYS A 118 14.03 5.72 -0.98
CA LYS A 118 14.71 5.69 0.32
C LYS A 118 15.90 4.73 0.35
N PHE A 119 15.80 3.59 -0.34
CA PHE A 119 16.80 2.52 -0.24
C PHE A 119 17.90 2.68 -1.30
N GLY A 120 17.61 3.39 -2.39
CA GLY A 120 18.51 3.56 -3.52
C GLY A 120 19.05 2.21 -4.03
N PRO A 121 20.36 2.09 -4.26
CA PRO A 121 20.96 0.86 -4.81
C PRO A 121 20.88 -0.36 -3.87
N THR A 122 20.47 -0.18 -2.62
CA THR A 122 20.32 -1.32 -1.68
C THR A 122 19.06 -2.15 -1.95
N LEU A 123 18.08 -1.61 -2.70
CA LEU A 123 16.95 -2.38 -3.21
C LEU A 123 17.37 -3.10 -4.49
N ARG A 124 17.93 -4.31 -4.35
CA ARG A 124 18.37 -5.12 -5.49
C ARG A 124 17.19 -5.64 -6.33
N PRO A 125 17.40 -5.97 -7.62
CA PRO A 125 16.34 -6.49 -8.49
C PRO A 125 15.59 -7.70 -7.92
N GLU A 126 16.29 -8.62 -7.25
CA GLU A 126 15.68 -9.83 -6.66
C GLU A 126 14.81 -9.48 -5.45
N MET A 127 15.22 -8.47 -4.68
CA MET A 127 14.43 -7.94 -3.56
C MET A 127 13.17 -7.24 -4.08
N GLN A 128 13.30 -6.44 -5.15
CA GLN A 128 12.16 -5.81 -5.81
C GLN A 128 11.20 -6.85 -6.40
N ALA A 129 11.70 -7.95 -6.97
CA ALA A 129 10.86 -9.02 -7.49
C ALA A 129 10.02 -9.69 -6.39
N ALA A 130 10.64 -10.02 -5.26
CA ALA A 130 9.92 -10.57 -4.09
C ALA A 130 8.90 -9.56 -3.54
N TRP A 131 9.26 -8.28 -3.48
CA TRP A 131 8.38 -7.19 -3.06
C TRP A 131 7.16 -7.02 -3.97
N GLN A 132 7.36 -7.07 -5.29
CA GLN A 132 6.28 -6.96 -6.27
C GLN A 132 5.33 -8.17 -6.18
N LYS A 133 5.86 -9.37 -5.96
CA LYS A 133 5.05 -10.56 -5.69
C LYS A 133 4.21 -10.40 -4.42
N TYR A 134 4.82 -9.88 -3.34
CA TYR A 134 4.14 -9.55 -2.08
C TYR A 134 2.98 -8.58 -2.29
N LEU A 135 3.23 -7.43 -2.91
CA LEU A 135 2.20 -6.43 -3.18
C LEU A 135 1.09 -6.96 -4.10
N SER A 136 1.43 -7.77 -5.11
CA SER A 136 0.45 -8.41 -5.98
C SER A 136 -0.48 -9.35 -5.22
N ALA A 137 0.05 -10.10 -4.24
CA ALA A 137 -0.75 -10.95 -3.36
C ALA A 137 -1.72 -10.13 -2.48
N VAL A 138 -1.26 -8.98 -1.95
CA VAL A 138 -2.10 -8.03 -1.20
C VAL A 138 -3.21 -7.45 -2.07
N VAL A 139 -2.88 -6.95 -3.27
CA VAL A 139 -3.86 -6.40 -4.22
C VAL A 139 -4.92 -7.44 -4.58
N SER A 140 -4.50 -8.68 -4.87
CA SER A 140 -5.42 -9.77 -5.16
C SER A 140 -6.34 -10.10 -3.97
N ALA A 141 -5.84 -10.02 -2.74
CA ALA A 141 -6.64 -10.25 -1.54
C ALA A 141 -7.67 -9.14 -1.29
N LEU A 142 -7.29 -7.86 -1.48
CA LEU A 142 -8.20 -6.72 -1.32
C LEU A 142 -9.27 -6.66 -2.42
N GLY A 143 -8.94 -7.08 -3.64
CA GLY A 143 -9.88 -7.15 -4.77
C GLY A 143 -10.84 -8.34 -4.74
N ARG A 144 -10.81 -9.19 -3.72
CA ARG A 144 -11.53 -10.47 -3.74
C ARG A 144 -13.06 -10.36 -3.69
N GLN A 145 -13.60 -9.38 -2.98
CA GLN A 145 -15.05 -9.19 -2.79
C GLN A 145 -15.66 -8.18 -3.77
N TYR A 146 -15.00 -7.98 -4.91
CA TYR A 146 -15.51 -7.17 -6.00
C TYR A 146 -16.19 -8.10 -7.01
N HIS A 147 -17.50 -7.94 -7.17
CA HIS A 147 -18.36 -8.73 -8.07
C HIS A 147 -18.86 -7.89 -9.23
#